data_AF-A0A1Y3BAW9-F1
#
_entry.id   AF-A0A1Y3BAW9-F1
#
_cell.length_a   1.000
_cell.length_b   1.000
_cell.length_c   1.000
_cell.angle_alpha   90.00
_cell.angle_beta   90.00
_cell.angle_gamma   90.00
#
_symmetry.space_group_name_H-M   'P 1'
#
loop_
_entity.id
_entity.type
_entity.pdbx_description
1 polymer ?
#
loop_
_entity_poly.entity_id
_entity_poly.type
_entity_poly.pdbx_seq_one_letter_code
_entity_poly.pdbx_strand_id
1 'polypeptide(L)'
;MKCHQILTGAVNSGDNTYSTGCIDGINFTVYCSGCNIVILSSDFEPIQIIPGTLNGNVQVNCVNASTDVGKIAACYGGPIRSNQLLPSTNIGKTNRIAIFEPIPIAEKISVHHLDYEWVKTGEIEPNCSVSVLSWNIEGTKLLIGGVQIQLWQLSTSLDNNNTTIESQQKSSIDEGIRMKPIKETKSQTDGWICVWTCQISTPICHLSFSPDGTLFCSTGRADRLVKIWYETTTPNYPSNLFDSKGSTDSLTSSSTIDHVGHGKSYLSFIFHIHVLSSEYLGGK
;
A
#
# COMPACT_ATOMS: atom_id res chain seq x y z
N MET A 1 -20.15 36.35 9.67
CA MET A 1 -19.74 35.06 9.06
C MET A 1 -18.58 35.35 8.13
N LYS A 2 -17.38 34.79 8.38
CA LYS A 2 -16.28 34.92 7.41
C LYS A 2 -16.50 33.84 6.35
N CYS A 3 -17.03 34.23 5.20
CA CYS A 3 -17.08 33.35 4.04
C CYS A 3 -15.65 33.08 3.60
N HIS A 4 -15.07 31.95 3.99
CA HIS A 4 -13.89 31.42 3.33
C HIS A 4 -14.35 30.91 1.97
N GLN A 5 -13.94 31.60 0.92
CA GLN A 5 -14.04 31.05 -0.43
C GLN A 5 -13.16 29.80 -0.47
N ILE A 6 -13.78 28.65 -0.57
CA ILE A 6 -13.08 27.38 -0.78
C ILE A 6 -12.68 27.36 -2.25
N LEU A 7 -11.46 27.80 -2.55
CA LEU A 7 -10.87 27.70 -3.89
C LEU A 7 -10.39 26.26 -4.09
N THR A 8 -11.30 25.40 -4.53
CA THR A 8 -10.98 24.06 -5.02
C THR A 8 -10.16 24.21 -6.31
N GLY A 9 -8.85 23.95 -6.24
CA GLY A 9 -7.99 23.95 -7.43
C GLY A 9 -8.25 22.74 -8.33
N ALA A 10 -7.65 22.74 -9.51
CA ALA A 10 -7.72 21.63 -10.45
C ALA A 10 -7.00 20.39 -9.91
N VAL A 11 -7.49 19.20 -10.28
CA VAL A 11 -6.85 17.94 -9.91
C VAL A 11 -5.43 17.85 -10.50
N ASN A 12 -4.51 17.32 -9.70
CA ASN A 12 -3.14 17.07 -10.14
C ASN A 12 -3.12 16.12 -11.34
N SER A 13 -2.26 16.42 -12.32
CA SER A 13 -2.00 15.53 -13.44
C SER A 13 -1.31 14.25 -12.96
N GLY A 14 -1.73 13.12 -13.51
CA GLY A 14 -1.16 11.81 -13.18
C GLY A 14 -2.25 10.80 -12.86
N ASP A 15 -1.82 9.54 -12.72
CA ASP A 15 -2.69 8.46 -12.29
C ASP A 15 -2.80 8.49 -10.75
N ASN A 16 -3.92 8.00 -10.20
CA ASN A 16 -4.13 7.85 -8.75
C ASN A 16 -4.12 9.19 -7.96
N THR A 17 -4.46 10.31 -8.59
CA THR A 17 -4.56 11.64 -7.96
C THR A 17 -5.94 11.95 -7.37
N TYR A 18 -6.85 10.97 -7.40
CA TYR A 18 -8.15 11.00 -6.73
C TYR A 18 -8.54 9.58 -6.31
N SER A 19 -9.47 9.49 -5.37
CA SER A 19 -10.05 8.23 -4.88
C SER A 19 -11.44 8.49 -4.34
N THR A 20 -12.31 7.49 -4.39
CA THR A 20 -13.55 7.46 -3.62
C THR A 20 -13.32 6.68 -2.33
N GLY A 21 -13.92 7.12 -1.24
CA GLY A 21 -13.95 6.41 0.04
C GLY A 21 -15.36 6.37 0.60
N CYS A 22 -15.54 5.62 1.68
CA CYS A 22 -16.82 5.52 2.37
C CYS A 22 -16.58 5.44 3.87
N ILE A 23 -17.50 6.03 4.63
CA ILE A 23 -17.61 5.91 6.09
C ILE A 23 -19.08 5.81 6.46
N ASP A 24 -19.44 4.84 7.29
CA ASP A 24 -20.83 4.56 7.70
C ASP A 24 -21.82 4.42 6.52
N GLY A 25 -21.35 3.91 5.38
CA GLY A 25 -22.16 3.77 4.17
C GLY A 25 -22.31 5.05 3.33
N ILE A 26 -21.70 6.16 3.74
CA ILE A 26 -21.75 7.44 3.05
C ILE A 26 -20.47 7.63 2.25
N ASN A 27 -20.62 7.82 0.94
CA ASN A 27 -19.50 8.00 0.03
C ASN A 27 -18.95 9.43 0.07
N PHE A 28 -17.64 9.54 -0.11
CA PHE A 28 -16.95 10.80 -0.31
C PHE A 28 -15.90 10.66 -1.41
N THR A 29 -15.52 11.79 -2.01
CA THR A 29 -14.46 11.85 -3.01
C THR A 29 -13.29 12.65 -2.45
N VAL A 30 -12.09 12.09 -2.56
CA VAL A 30 -10.85 12.80 -2.25
C VAL A 30 -10.05 13.00 -3.53
N TYR A 31 -9.48 14.19 -3.72
CA TYR A 31 -8.56 14.45 -4.82
C TYR A 31 -7.43 15.40 -4.43
N CYS A 32 -6.34 15.31 -5.17
CA CYS A 32 -5.12 16.09 -4.96
C CYS A 32 -5.15 17.37 -5.80
N SER A 33 -4.90 18.53 -5.20
CA SER A 33 -4.77 19.81 -5.90
C SER A 33 -3.49 20.53 -5.46
N GLY A 34 -2.44 20.48 -6.28
CA GLY A 34 -1.10 20.92 -5.93
C GLY A 34 -0.57 20.13 -4.74
N CYS A 35 -0.28 20.84 -3.64
CA CYS A 35 0.11 20.26 -2.36
C CYS A 35 -1.07 19.98 -1.42
N ASN A 36 -2.29 20.36 -1.79
CA ASN A 36 -3.49 20.19 -0.95
C ASN A 36 -4.20 18.87 -1.25
N ILE A 37 -4.92 18.37 -0.25
CA ILE A 37 -5.91 17.30 -0.39
C ILE A 37 -7.29 17.95 -0.22
N VAL A 38 -8.20 17.71 -1.15
CA VAL A 38 -9.57 18.22 -1.13
C VAL A 38 -10.52 17.04 -0.95
N ILE A 39 -11.42 17.14 0.03
CA ILE A 39 -12.41 16.14 0.37
C ILE A 39 -13.79 16.72 0.06
N LEU A 40 -14.56 16.00 -0.75
CA LEU A 40 -15.87 16.38 -1.24
C LEU A 40 -16.93 15.38 -0.76
N SER A 41 -18.14 15.87 -0.55
CA SER A 41 -19.33 15.04 -0.35
C SER A 41 -19.69 14.24 -1.60
N SER A 42 -20.66 13.33 -1.47
CA SER A 42 -21.26 12.64 -2.62
C SER A 42 -21.86 13.59 -3.67
N ASP A 43 -22.27 14.80 -3.24
CA ASP A 43 -22.83 15.85 -4.11
C ASP A 43 -21.74 16.78 -4.69
N PHE A 44 -20.46 16.45 -4.51
CA PHE A 44 -19.29 17.25 -4.90
C PHE A 44 -19.18 18.60 -4.19
N GLU A 45 -19.84 18.79 -3.04
CA GLU A 45 -19.62 19.96 -2.19
C GLU A 45 -18.36 19.77 -1.34
N PRO A 46 -17.48 20.78 -1.22
CA PRO A 46 -16.26 20.65 -0.44
C PRO A 46 -16.54 20.61 1.06
N ILE A 47 -16.09 19.53 1.69
CA ILE A 47 -16.24 19.27 3.12
C ILE A 47 -15.01 19.78 3.87
N GLN A 48 -13.82 19.44 3.38
CA GLN A 48 -12.56 19.81 4.01
C GLN A 48 -11.48 19.99 2.96
N ILE A 49 -10.60 20.97 3.18
CA ILE A 49 -9.31 21.06 2.50
C ILE A 49 -8.23 20.87 3.54
N ILE A 50 -7.38 19.86 3.33
CA ILE A 50 -6.16 19.67 4.11
C ILE A 50 -5.05 20.43 3.39
N PRO A 51 -4.56 21.55 3.97
CA PRO A 51 -3.61 22.41 3.28
C PRO A 51 -2.20 21.79 3.27
N GLY A 52 -1.55 21.82 2.11
CA GLY A 52 -0.22 21.29 1.91
C GLY A 52 0.88 22.00 2.70
N THR A 53 0.58 23.17 3.28
CA THR A 53 1.47 23.87 4.23
C THR A 53 1.77 23.01 5.45
N LEU A 54 0.84 22.15 5.87
CA LEU A 54 1.03 21.20 6.97
C LEU A 54 1.95 20.04 6.60
N ASN A 55 2.23 19.84 5.31
CA ASN A 55 3.03 18.73 4.78
C ASN A 55 4.29 19.25 4.04
N GLY A 56 4.71 20.48 4.34
CA GLY A 56 5.95 21.06 3.81
C GLY A 56 5.86 21.57 2.37
N ASN A 57 4.65 21.92 1.91
CA ASN A 57 4.34 22.43 0.57
C ASN A 57 4.88 21.53 -0.55
N VAL A 58 4.79 20.22 -0.33
CA VAL A 58 5.19 19.21 -1.31
C VAL A 58 3.95 18.81 -2.10
N GLN A 59 4.08 18.66 -3.42
CA GLN A 59 2.96 18.20 -4.25
C GLN A 59 2.54 16.78 -3.84
N VAL A 60 1.22 16.54 -3.83
CA VAL A 60 0.65 15.21 -3.61
C VAL A 60 0.64 14.46 -4.95
N ASN A 61 1.32 13.32 -5.00
CA ASN A 61 1.50 12.53 -6.21
C ASN A 61 0.44 11.44 -6.38
N CYS A 62 0.00 10.84 -5.28
CA CYS A 62 -1.10 9.88 -5.29
C CYS A 62 -1.86 9.90 -3.97
N VAL A 63 -3.13 9.49 -4.02
CA VAL A 63 -4.03 9.38 -2.87
C VAL A 63 -4.87 8.12 -2.99
N ASN A 64 -5.21 7.52 -1.86
CA ASN A 64 -6.20 6.46 -1.79
C ASN A 64 -7.03 6.60 -0.51
N ALA A 65 -8.33 6.33 -0.62
CA ALA A 65 -9.26 6.33 0.50
C ALA A 65 -9.80 4.91 0.75
N SER A 66 -9.93 4.54 2.01
CA SER A 66 -10.59 3.30 2.42
C SER A 66 -12.09 3.36 2.12
N THR A 67 -12.64 2.21 1.75
CA THR A 67 -14.03 2.05 1.31
C THR A 67 -14.98 1.64 2.44
N ASP A 68 -14.55 1.66 3.70
CA ASP A 68 -15.42 1.32 4.84
C ASP A 68 -15.15 2.19 6.08
N VAL A 69 -13.88 2.41 6.41
CA VAL A 69 -13.47 3.22 7.59
C VAL A 69 -13.10 4.67 7.25
N GLY A 70 -13.19 5.06 5.99
CA GLY A 70 -12.94 6.43 5.52
C GLY A 70 -11.50 6.95 5.70
N LYS A 71 -10.51 6.13 6.05
CA LYS A 71 -9.10 6.57 6.13
C LYS A 71 -8.57 7.03 4.78
N ILE A 72 -7.65 8.00 4.78
CA ILE A 72 -7.00 8.52 3.57
C ILE A 72 -5.49 8.36 3.71
N ALA A 73 -4.84 7.83 2.67
CA ALA A 73 -3.38 7.84 2.54
C ALA A 73 -3.01 8.72 1.36
N ALA A 74 -2.06 9.63 1.55
CA ALA A 74 -1.59 10.54 0.51
C ALA A 74 -0.07 10.55 0.44
N CYS A 75 0.49 10.31 -0.74
CA CYS A 75 1.92 10.36 -0.97
C CYS A 75 2.36 11.75 -1.43
N TYR A 76 3.25 12.35 -0.65
CA TYR A 76 3.92 13.61 -0.93
C TYR A 76 5.32 13.32 -1.45
N GLY A 77 5.73 14.03 -2.51
CA GLY A 77 7.10 13.97 -3.02
C GLY A 77 7.39 12.73 -3.87
N GLY A 78 8.65 12.56 -4.28
CA GLY A 78 9.09 11.54 -5.26
C GLY A 78 9.35 12.09 -6.67
N PRO A 79 9.99 11.28 -7.54
CA PRO A 79 10.28 11.68 -8.91
C PRO A 79 8.98 11.92 -9.66
N ILE A 80 8.76 13.15 -10.08
CA ILE A 80 7.66 13.53 -10.96
C ILE A 80 7.87 12.79 -12.29
N ARG A 81 6.86 12.04 -12.73
CA ARG A 81 6.86 11.40 -14.06
C ARG A 81 7.16 12.49 -15.09
N SER A 82 8.20 12.29 -15.89
CA SER A 82 8.92 13.27 -16.73
C SER A 82 8.13 13.98 -17.85
N ASN A 83 6.81 14.14 -17.71
CA ASN A 83 5.96 14.87 -18.67
C ASN A 83 5.43 16.21 -18.12
N GLN A 84 5.82 16.64 -16.91
CA GLN A 84 5.55 18.00 -16.45
C GLN A 84 6.62 18.95 -17.00
N LEU A 85 6.20 19.89 -17.85
CA LEU A 85 7.00 20.99 -18.38
C LEU A 85 7.26 22.11 -17.34
N LEU A 86 6.88 21.92 -16.08
CA LEU A 86 7.14 22.89 -14.99
C LEU A 86 8.20 22.35 -14.02
N PRO A 87 9.09 23.23 -13.52
CA PRO A 87 10.07 22.87 -12.51
C PRO A 87 9.38 22.42 -11.23
N SER A 88 9.51 21.12 -10.97
CA SER A 88 9.09 20.47 -9.74
C SER A 88 9.77 21.09 -8.52
N THR A 89 9.00 21.53 -7.54
CA THR A 89 9.51 21.92 -6.21
C THR A 89 9.99 20.72 -5.36
N ASN A 90 10.02 19.51 -5.92
CA ASN A 90 10.28 18.26 -5.19
C ASN A 90 11.70 17.69 -5.44
N ILE A 91 12.59 18.43 -6.09
CA ILE A 91 13.98 17.98 -6.33
C ILE A 91 14.64 17.64 -4.97
N GLY A 92 15.03 16.38 -4.81
CA GLY A 92 15.71 15.87 -3.62
C GLY A 92 14.81 15.48 -2.43
N LYS A 93 13.48 15.58 -2.54
CA LYS A 93 12.57 15.14 -1.47
C LYS A 93 12.21 13.66 -1.63
N THR A 94 12.41 12.89 -0.57
CA THR A 94 11.97 11.49 -0.46
C THR A 94 10.45 11.40 -0.46
N ASN A 95 9.91 10.24 -0.84
CA ASN A 95 8.48 9.97 -0.73
C ASN A 95 8.10 9.91 0.74
N ARG A 96 6.98 10.52 1.08
CA ARG A 96 6.38 10.48 2.42
C ARG A 96 4.89 10.27 2.28
N ILE A 97 4.34 9.28 2.95
CA ILE A 97 2.92 8.96 2.91
C ILE A 97 2.31 9.41 4.22
N ALA A 98 1.46 10.44 4.17
CA ALA A 98 0.68 10.86 5.32
C ALA A 98 -0.62 10.06 5.38
N ILE A 99 -1.00 9.66 6.59
CA ILE A 99 -2.23 8.93 6.89
C ILE A 99 -3.16 9.86 7.64
N PHE A 100 -4.41 9.94 7.20
CA PHE A 100 -5.46 10.75 7.79
C PHE A 100 -6.64 9.88 8.18
N GLU A 101 -7.14 10.08 9.40
CA GLU A 101 -8.32 9.37 9.92
C GLU A 101 -9.48 10.34 10.12
N PRO A 102 -10.71 9.92 9.78
CA PRO A 102 -11.90 10.71 10.04
C PRO A 102 -12.23 10.69 11.54
N ILE A 103 -12.32 11.87 12.15
CA ILE A 103 -12.72 12.06 13.55
C ILE A 103 -14.14 12.65 13.57
N PRO A 104 -15.11 12.01 14.26
CA PRO A 104 -16.47 12.54 14.36
C PRO A 104 -16.51 13.93 14.97
N ILE A 105 -17.30 14.84 14.38
CA ILE A 105 -17.52 16.19 14.88
C ILE A 105 -18.83 16.21 15.65
N ALA A 106 -18.76 16.37 16.98
CA ALA A 106 -19.91 16.18 17.89
C ALA A 106 -21.06 17.19 17.74
N GLU A 107 -20.85 18.32 17.05
CA GLU A 107 -21.74 19.49 17.16
C GLU A 107 -22.44 19.91 15.86
N LYS A 108 -22.27 19.16 14.77
CA LYS A 108 -22.83 19.54 13.46
C LYS A 108 -23.44 18.33 12.78
N ILE A 109 -24.71 18.43 12.40
CA ILE A 109 -25.31 17.52 11.41
C ILE A 109 -25.25 18.27 10.08
N SER A 110 -24.32 17.89 9.23
CA SER A 110 -24.22 18.41 7.88
C SER A 110 -25.34 17.85 7.02
N VAL A 111 -25.69 18.59 5.96
CA VAL A 111 -26.72 18.16 4.99
C VAL A 111 -26.31 16.86 4.28
N HIS A 112 -25.00 16.61 4.17
CA HIS A 112 -24.46 15.41 3.52
C HIS A 112 -24.24 14.23 4.48
N HIS A 113 -24.59 14.39 5.78
CA HIS A 113 -24.39 13.38 6.82
C HIS A 113 -22.93 12.93 6.99
N LEU A 114 -21.96 13.76 6.55
CA LEU A 114 -20.54 13.46 6.63
C LEU A 114 -19.85 14.36 7.66
N ASP A 115 -20.18 14.12 8.92
CA ASP A 115 -19.77 14.96 10.05
C ASP A 115 -18.44 14.50 10.63
N TYR A 116 -17.43 14.48 9.77
CA TYR A 116 -16.08 14.01 10.06
C TYR A 116 -15.05 15.06 9.67
N GLU A 117 -14.01 15.18 10.50
CA GLU A 117 -12.80 15.92 10.18
C GLU A 117 -11.64 14.93 9.99
N TRP A 118 -11.01 14.95 8.82
CA TRP A 118 -9.82 14.14 8.57
C TRP A 118 -8.60 14.79 9.19
N VAL A 119 -7.99 14.09 10.14
CA VAL A 119 -6.82 14.54 10.88
C VAL A 119 -5.65 13.61 10.62
N LYS A 120 -4.44 14.17 10.46
CA LYS A 120 -3.23 13.37 10.23
C LYS A 120 -2.90 12.57 11.49
N THR A 121 -2.83 11.25 11.38
CA THR A 121 -2.54 10.33 12.50
C THR A 121 -1.23 9.59 12.36
N GLY A 122 -0.64 9.54 11.16
CA GLY A 122 0.60 8.82 10.94
C GLY A 122 1.34 9.26 9.69
N GLU A 123 2.57 8.81 9.58
CA GLU A 123 3.43 9.02 8.41
C GLU A 123 4.30 7.78 8.16
N ILE A 124 4.41 7.40 6.90
CA ILE A 124 5.25 6.30 6.42
C ILE A 124 6.27 6.89 5.45
N GLU A 125 7.55 6.54 5.62
CA GLU A 125 8.62 6.91 4.72
C GLU A 125 9.08 5.70 3.91
N PRO A 126 8.48 5.42 2.75
CA PRO A 126 8.89 4.30 1.91
C PRO A 126 10.28 4.59 1.32
N ASN A 127 11.13 3.57 1.30
CA ASN A 127 12.46 3.61 0.71
C ASN A 127 12.48 3.54 -0.84
N CYS A 128 11.32 3.66 -1.49
CA CYS A 128 11.16 3.53 -2.94
C CYS A 128 10.29 4.65 -3.55
N SER A 129 10.34 4.80 -4.88
CA SER A 129 9.39 5.67 -5.59
C SER A 129 7.98 5.11 -5.48
N VAL A 130 7.01 5.92 -5.12
CA VAL A 130 5.60 5.52 -5.01
C VAL A 130 4.82 5.99 -6.23
N SER A 131 3.98 5.11 -6.77
CA SER A 131 3.11 5.37 -7.91
C SER A 131 1.64 5.07 -7.64
N VAL A 132 1.34 4.20 -6.67
CA VAL A 132 -0.01 3.78 -6.31
C VAL A 132 -0.08 3.39 -4.83
N LEU A 133 -1.23 3.64 -4.22
CA LEU A 133 -1.56 3.26 -2.85
C LEU A 133 -2.87 2.47 -2.88
N SER A 134 -3.02 1.48 -2.01
CA SER A 134 -4.29 0.78 -1.82
C SER A 134 -4.49 0.43 -0.35
N TRP A 135 -5.54 0.96 0.25
CA TRP A 135 -6.03 0.52 1.54
C TRP A 135 -6.69 -0.86 1.44
N ASN A 136 -6.57 -1.66 2.50
CA ASN A 136 -7.55 -2.71 2.73
C ASN A 136 -8.85 -2.10 3.24
N ILE A 137 -9.94 -2.87 3.17
CA ILE A 137 -11.26 -2.42 3.61
C ILE A 137 -11.26 -1.93 5.06
N GLU A 138 -10.59 -2.66 5.96
CA GLU A 138 -10.52 -2.34 7.40
C GLU A 138 -9.63 -1.12 7.75
N GLY A 139 -8.83 -0.61 6.81
CA GLY A 139 -7.85 0.47 7.06
C GLY A 139 -6.74 0.11 8.07
N THR A 140 -6.43 -1.19 8.20
CA THR A 140 -5.37 -1.75 9.05
C THR A 140 -4.12 -2.11 8.26
N LYS A 141 -4.22 -2.23 6.93
CA LYS A 141 -3.13 -2.55 6.00
C LYS A 141 -3.12 -1.58 4.83
N LEU A 142 -1.93 -1.17 4.42
CA LEU A 142 -1.69 -0.30 3.29
C LEU A 142 -0.69 -0.95 2.34
N LEU A 143 -1.11 -1.11 1.09
CA LEU A 143 -0.24 -1.49 -0.01
C LEU A 143 0.34 -0.25 -0.67
N ILE A 144 1.65 -0.25 -0.87
CA ILE A 144 2.40 0.80 -1.56
C ILE A 144 3.03 0.17 -2.80
N GLY A 145 2.68 0.69 -3.97
CA GLY A 145 3.22 0.24 -5.25
C GLY A 145 4.11 1.30 -5.88
N GLY A 146 5.13 0.83 -6.58
CA GLY A 146 6.21 1.66 -7.09
C GLY A 146 7.16 0.86 -7.98
N VAL A 147 8.46 1.04 -7.74
CA VAL A 147 9.51 0.10 -8.21
C VAL A 147 9.63 -1.14 -7.30
N GLN A 148 8.86 -1.15 -6.21
CA GLN A 148 8.66 -2.24 -5.27
C GLN A 148 7.17 -2.31 -4.93
N ILE A 149 6.75 -3.44 -4.41
CA ILE A 149 5.49 -3.54 -3.65
C ILE A 149 5.86 -3.65 -2.18
N GLN A 150 5.23 -2.86 -1.34
CA GLN A 150 5.38 -2.94 0.11
C GLN A 150 4.02 -3.09 0.76
N LEU A 151 3.93 -3.97 1.76
CA LEU A 151 2.76 -4.14 2.61
C LEU A 151 3.10 -3.58 3.99
N TRP A 152 2.35 -2.54 4.37
CA TRP A 152 2.44 -1.91 5.67
C TRP A 152 1.22 -2.27 6.50
N GLN A 153 1.42 -2.50 7.79
CA GLN A 153 0.35 -2.88 8.72
C GLN A 153 0.45 -2.05 9.99
N LEU A 154 -0.71 -1.70 10.54
CA LEU A 154 -0.80 -1.06 11.83
C LEU A 154 -0.41 -2.05 12.93
N SER A 155 0.65 -1.74 13.67
CA SER A 155 1.11 -2.45 14.86
C SER A 155 0.06 -2.31 15.96
N THR A 156 -0.71 -3.36 16.16
CA THR A 156 -1.57 -3.49 17.33
C THR A 156 -0.68 -3.83 18.52
N SER A 157 -0.78 -3.06 19.61
CA SER A 157 0.02 -3.19 20.84
C SER A 157 -0.04 -4.56 21.55
N LEU A 158 -0.75 -5.54 20.99
CA LEU A 158 -0.86 -6.91 21.46
C LEU A 158 0.36 -7.78 21.11
N ASP A 159 1.25 -7.34 20.20
CA ASP A 159 2.43 -8.12 19.79
C ASP A 159 3.70 -7.87 20.64
N ASN A 160 3.65 -6.98 21.63
CA ASN A 160 4.80 -6.64 22.49
C ASN A 160 5.10 -7.66 23.62
N ASN A 161 4.43 -8.80 23.65
CA ASN A 161 4.60 -9.81 24.72
C ASN A 161 5.44 -11.02 24.35
N ASN A 162 6.32 -10.97 23.35
CA ASN A 162 7.29 -12.05 23.16
C ASN A 162 8.69 -11.58 22.76
N THR A 163 9.66 -12.04 23.55
CA THR A 163 11.12 -12.06 23.33
C THR A 163 11.95 -10.86 23.78
N THR A 164 11.87 -10.54 25.08
CA THR A 164 13.09 -10.21 25.84
C THR A 164 13.91 -11.49 25.99
N ILE A 165 14.79 -11.79 25.01
CA ILE A 165 15.85 -12.77 25.24
C ILE A 165 17.05 -12.01 25.79
N GLU A 166 17.21 -12.14 27.11
CA GLU A 166 18.42 -11.80 27.82
C GLU A 166 19.61 -12.53 27.19
N SER A 167 20.47 -11.80 26.50
CA SER A 167 21.77 -12.30 26.08
C SER A 167 22.66 -12.45 27.31
N GLN A 168 22.68 -13.66 27.88
CA GLN A 168 23.69 -14.07 28.84
C GLN A 168 25.07 -13.98 28.17
N GLN A 169 25.92 -13.12 28.73
CA GLN A 169 27.34 -13.04 28.39
C GLN A 169 28.03 -14.38 28.70
N LYS A 170 28.63 -14.99 27.69
CA LYS A 170 29.78 -15.88 27.91
C LYS A 170 30.80 -15.67 26.80
N SER A 171 31.97 -15.20 27.22
CA SER A 171 33.18 -14.91 26.47
C SER A 171 33.91 -16.17 26.03
N SER A 172 34.32 -16.25 24.75
CA SER A 172 35.63 -16.80 24.31
C SER A 172 35.76 -16.80 22.78
N ILE A 173 36.70 -15.99 22.28
CA ILE A 173 37.67 -16.16 21.16
C ILE A 173 37.38 -17.25 20.10
N ASP A 174 37.23 -16.88 18.82
CA ASP A 174 38.15 -17.20 17.69
C ASP A 174 37.60 -16.70 16.32
N GLU A 175 38.49 -16.49 15.36
CA GLU A 175 38.33 -15.81 14.06
C GLU A 175 37.41 -16.51 13.03
N GLY A 176 36.79 -15.71 12.13
CA GLY A 176 36.15 -16.24 10.91
C GLY A 176 35.19 -15.27 10.22
N ILE A 177 35.51 -14.90 8.98
CA ILE A 177 34.77 -14.00 8.09
C ILE A 177 33.29 -14.44 7.95
N ARG A 178 32.36 -13.64 8.48
CA ARG A 178 30.92 -13.78 8.22
C ARG A 178 30.29 -12.41 7.99
N MET A 179 29.70 -12.22 6.81
CA MET A 179 28.95 -11.02 6.44
C MET A 179 27.95 -10.69 7.55
N LYS A 180 28.05 -9.48 8.09
CA LYS A 180 27.10 -8.95 9.08
C LYS A 180 25.78 -8.64 8.35
N PRO A 181 24.62 -9.07 8.86
CA PRO A 181 23.36 -8.57 8.35
C PRO A 181 23.35 -7.05 8.58
N ILE A 182 22.96 -6.30 7.55
CA ILE A 182 22.76 -4.86 7.61
C ILE A 182 21.81 -4.61 8.78
N LYS A 183 22.28 -3.87 9.79
CA LYS A 183 21.44 -3.40 10.89
C LYS A 183 20.38 -2.51 10.28
N GLU A 184 19.17 -3.04 10.15
CA GLU A 184 17.98 -2.29 9.79
C GLU A 184 17.86 -1.10 10.75
N THR A 185 17.97 0.08 10.18
CA THR A 185 17.68 1.33 10.86
C THR A 185 16.19 1.29 11.18
N LYS A 186 15.82 0.92 12.41
CA LYS A 186 14.45 1.07 12.92
C LYS A 186 14.13 2.56 13.01
N SER A 187 13.74 3.17 11.89
CA SER A 187 12.97 4.40 11.91
C SER A 187 11.61 4.03 12.48
N GLN A 188 11.39 4.34 13.74
CA GLN A 188 10.09 4.20 14.40
C GLN A 188 9.07 5.07 13.66
N THR A 189 8.30 4.46 12.78
CA THR A 189 7.09 5.03 12.19
C THR A 189 5.96 4.80 13.18
N ASP A 190 5.24 5.88 13.52
CA ASP A 190 4.12 5.92 14.46
C ASP A 190 3.10 4.79 14.20
N GLY A 191 3.26 3.66 14.90
CA GLY A 191 2.37 2.50 14.80
C GLY A 191 2.43 1.69 13.50
N TRP A 192 2.95 2.20 12.38
CA TRP A 192 2.98 1.45 11.12
C TRP A 192 4.28 0.67 10.94
N ILE A 193 4.18 -0.60 10.55
CA ILE A 193 5.34 -1.45 10.27
C ILE A 193 5.26 -2.02 8.86
N CYS A 194 6.39 -2.05 8.16
CA CYS A 194 6.52 -2.75 6.89
C CYS A 194 6.67 -4.25 7.17
N VAL A 195 5.66 -5.04 6.82
CA VAL A 195 5.64 -6.49 7.11
C VAL A 195 6.07 -7.34 5.92
N TRP A 196 6.04 -6.78 4.71
CA TRP A 196 6.46 -7.47 3.51
C TRP A 196 6.90 -6.50 2.41
N THR A 197 7.89 -6.89 1.62
CA THR A 197 8.36 -6.15 0.46
C THR A 197 8.75 -7.09 -0.68
N CYS A 198 8.56 -6.66 -1.92
CA CYS A 198 8.97 -7.38 -3.11
C CYS A 198 9.49 -6.45 -4.19
N GLN A 199 10.66 -6.80 -4.75
CA GLN A 199 11.21 -6.14 -5.93
C GLN A 199 10.49 -6.63 -7.19
N ILE A 200 10.16 -5.70 -8.07
CA ILE A 200 9.46 -5.97 -9.33
C ILE A 200 10.32 -5.52 -10.52
N SER A 201 10.08 -6.11 -11.69
CA SER A 201 10.80 -5.79 -12.93
C SER A 201 10.24 -4.55 -13.65
N THR A 202 8.95 -4.28 -13.49
CA THR A 202 8.22 -3.18 -14.14
C THR A 202 7.53 -2.33 -13.07
N PRO A 203 7.67 -0.99 -13.07
CA PRO A 203 7.00 -0.14 -12.09
C PRO A 203 5.49 -0.35 -12.08
N ILE A 204 4.91 -0.63 -10.90
CA ILE A 204 3.47 -0.84 -10.73
C ILE A 204 2.71 0.44 -11.08
N CYS A 205 1.59 0.30 -11.79
CA CYS A 205 0.63 1.37 -12.00
C CYS A 205 -0.75 1.07 -11.41
N HIS A 206 -1.12 -0.20 -11.22
CA HIS A 206 -2.31 -0.62 -10.49
C HIS A 206 -1.97 -1.60 -9.38
N LEU A 207 -2.55 -1.38 -8.22
CA LEU A 207 -2.41 -2.20 -7.03
C LEU A 207 -3.74 -2.16 -6.28
N SER A 208 -4.28 -3.31 -5.90
CA SER A 208 -5.57 -3.36 -5.21
C SER A 208 -5.70 -4.61 -4.34
N PHE A 209 -6.23 -4.45 -3.14
CA PHE A 209 -6.66 -5.58 -2.31
C PHE A 209 -7.93 -6.22 -2.87
N SER A 210 -8.08 -7.52 -2.67
CA SER A 210 -9.38 -8.15 -2.77
C SER A 210 -10.30 -7.67 -1.63
N PRO A 211 -11.64 -7.69 -1.81
CA PRO A 211 -12.58 -7.23 -0.79
C PRO A 211 -12.46 -7.95 0.56
N ASP A 212 -12.05 -9.22 0.55
CA ASP A 212 -11.81 -10.04 1.74
C ASP A 212 -10.41 -9.84 2.36
N GLY A 213 -9.54 -9.02 1.73
CA GLY A 213 -8.18 -8.74 2.19
C GLY A 213 -7.21 -9.92 2.14
N THR A 214 -7.60 -11.06 1.57
CA THR A 214 -6.77 -12.27 1.50
C THR A 214 -5.78 -12.25 0.34
N LEU A 215 -6.15 -11.55 -0.73
CA LEU A 215 -5.38 -11.40 -1.95
C LEU A 215 -5.08 -9.92 -2.22
N PHE A 216 -4.10 -9.69 -3.07
CA PHE A 216 -4.02 -8.42 -3.78
C PHE A 216 -3.52 -8.65 -5.21
N CYS A 217 -3.84 -7.73 -6.11
CA CYS A 217 -3.39 -7.77 -7.49
C CYS A 217 -2.43 -6.62 -7.78
N SER A 218 -1.48 -6.85 -8.68
CA SER A 218 -0.58 -5.81 -9.17
C SER A 218 -0.40 -5.88 -10.68
N THR A 219 -0.28 -4.73 -11.34
CA THR A 219 0.09 -4.65 -12.75
C THR A 219 1.06 -3.49 -13.00
N GLY A 220 2.07 -3.72 -13.82
CA GLY A 220 2.90 -2.66 -14.40
C GLY A 220 2.36 -2.18 -15.75
N ARG A 221 2.77 -0.98 -16.20
CA ARG A 221 2.27 -0.40 -17.47
C ARG A 221 2.58 -1.25 -18.71
N ALA A 222 3.64 -2.04 -18.66
CA ALA A 222 4.07 -2.92 -19.75
C ALA A 222 3.67 -4.39 -19.52
N ASP A 223 3.03 -4.70 -18.39
CA ASP A 223 2.64 -6.06 -18.07
C ASP A 223 1.42 -6.42 -18.92
N ARG A 224 1.46 -7.60 -19.57
CA ARG A 224 0.32 -8.14 -20.34
C ARG A 224 -0.65 -8.94 -19.46
N LEU A 225 -0.24 -9.24 -18.24
CA LEU A 225 -0.90 -10.16 -17.33
C LEU A 225 -1.01 -9.53 -15.95
N VAL A 226 -2.10 -9.85 -15.25
CA VAL A 226 -2.27 -9.44 -13.86
C VAL A 226 -1.60 -10.46 -12.95
N LYS A 227 -0.85 -9.95 -11.98
CA LYS A 227 -0.21 -10.75 -10.94
C LYS A 227 -1.11 -10.74 -9.70
N ILE A 228 -1.47 -11.91 -9.21
CA ILE A 228 -2.24 -12.10 -7.98
C ILE A 228 -1.30 -12.59 -6.90
N TRP A 229 -1.39 -11.98 -5.72
CA TRP A 229 -0.56 -12.25 -4.57
C TRP A 229 -1.42 -12.77 -3.43
N TYR A 230 -0.93 -13.79 -2.73
CA TYR A 230 -1.62 -14.40 -1.59
C TYR A 230 -0.64 -14.87 -0.53
N GLU A 231 -1.06 -14.85 0.73
CA GLU A 231 -0.24 -15.34 1.84
C GLU A 231 -0.24 -16.88 1.88
N THR A 232 0.93 -17.51 1.90
CA THR A 232 1.09 -18.98 1.89
C THR A 232 0.44 -19.67 3.09
N THR A 233 0.26 -18.97 4.20
CA THR A 233 -0.35 -19.52 5.42
C THR A 233 -1.87 -19.66 5.32
N THR A 234 -2.51 -19.16 4.26
CA THR A 234 -3.97 -19.27 4.09
C THR A 234 -4.39 -20.72 3.82
N PRO A 235 -5.04 -21.42 4.77
CA PRO A 235 -5.23 -22.87 4.72
C PRO A 235 -6.25 -23.33 3.66
N ASN A 236 -6.97 -22.41 3.03
CA ASN A 236 -8.09 -22.71 2.13
C ASN A 236 -7.75 -22.62 0.64
N TYR A 237 -6.52 -22.24 0.26
CA TYR A 237 -6.08 -22.27 -1.13
C TYR A 237 -5.09 -23.43 -1.32
N PRO A 238 -5.55 -24.60 -1.81
CA PRO A 238 -4.62 -25.66 -2.14
C PRO A 238 -3.72 -25.14 -3.27
N SER A 239 -2.41 -25.21 -3.09
CA SER A 239 -1.38 -24.96 -4.12
C SER A 239 -1.71 -25.65 -5.46
N ASN A 240 -2.46 -26.75 -5.40
CA ASN A 240 -2.90 -27.55 -6.54
C ASN A 240 -3.97 -26.90 -7.43
N LEU A 241 -4.65 -25.83 -7.00
CA LEU A 241 -5.69 -25.15 -7.81
C LEU A 241 -5.08 -24.34 -8.96
N PHE A 242 -3.80 -23.97 -8.84
CA PHE A 242 -3.05 -23.19 -9.81
C PHE A 242 -1.95 -24.01 -10.52
N ASP A 243 -1.55 -25.15 -9.95
CA ASP A 243 -0.67 -26.12 -10.61
C ASP A 243 -1.46 -27.01 -11.60
N SER A 244 -2.00 -26.39 -12.64
CA SER A 244 -2.48 -27.12 -13.82
C SER A 244 -1.26 -27.64 -14.61
N LYS A 245 -0.71 -28.80 -14.23
CA LYS A 245 0.09 -29.59 -15.16
C LYS A 245 -0.85 -30.04 -16.28
N GLY A 246 -0.69 -29.46 -17.46
CA GLY A 246 -1.38 -29.92 -18.66
C GLY A 246 -1.25 -31.43 -18.80
N SER A 247 -2.37 -32.13 -18.75
CA SER A 247 -2.44 -33.56 -18.99
C SER A 247 -1.94 -33.83 -20.41
N THR A 248 -0.75 -34.42 -20.50
CA THR A 248 -0.32 -35.17 -21.67
C THR A 248 0.12 -36.54 -21.17
N ASP A 249 -0.74 -37.53 -21.43
CA ASP A 249 -0.43 -38.94 -21.27
C ASP A 249 0.71 -39.32 -22.23
N SER A 250 1.89 -39.65 -21.70
CA SER A 250 2.74 -40.69 -22.26
C SER A 250 3.91 -41.07 -21.32
N LEU A 251 3.82 -42.29 -20.80
CA LEU A 251 4.86 -43.27 -20.49
C LEU A 251 6.36 -42.85 -20.50
N THR A 252 7.04 -43.24 -19.42
CA THR A 252 8.49 -43.48 -19.23
C THR A 252 9.44 -42.27 -19.10
N SER A 253 9.91 -42.00 -17.88
CA SER A 253 11.24 -42.42 -17.41
C SER A 253 11.57 -41.75 -16.07
N SER A 254 12.27 -42.51 -15.23
CA SER A 254 12.78 -42.10 -13.92
C SER A 254 13.78 -40.96 -14.05
N SER A 255 13.52 -39.84 -13.37
CA SER A 255 14.57 -38.97 -12.86
C SER A 255 14.05 -38.17 -11.67
N THR A 256 14.62 -38.46 -10.50
CA THR A 256 14.55 -37.70 -9.27
C THR A 256 14.85 -36.22 -9.51
N ILE A 257 13.90 -35.35 -9.19
CA ILE A 257 14.19 -33.93 -8.95
C ILE A 257 13.91 -33.72 -7.47
N ASP A 258 14.98 -33.40 -6.75
CA ASP A 258 14.98 -33.21 -5.31
C ASP A 258 13.97 -32.13 -4.92
N HIS A 259 12.97 -32.54 -4.15
CA HIS A 259 12.24 -31.64 -3.29
C HIS A 259 13.23 -31.05 -2.28
N VAL A 260 13.68 -29.83 -2.53
CA VAL A 260 14.28 -28.99 -1.49
C VAL A 260 13.14 -28.51 -0.59
N GLY A 261 12.73 -29.40 0.32
CA GLY A 261 11.98 -29.01 1.50
C GLY A 261 12.88 -28.17 2.39
N HIS A 262 12.62 -26.88 2.48
CA HIS A 262 13.14 -26.09 3.59
C HIS A 262 12.11 -26.05 4.71
N GLY A 263 12.47 -26.76 5.79
CA GLY A 263 11.71 -26.82 7.01
C GLY A 263 11.81 -25.55 7.86
N LYS A 264 10.85 -25.50 8.78
CA LYS A 264 10.87 -24.89 10.11
C LYS A 264 10.94 -23.36 10.19
N SER A 265 9.74 -22.82 10.43
CA SER A 265 9.43 -21.72 11.37
C SER A 265 10.28 -20.47 11.32
N TYR A 266 9.78 -19.47 10.58
CA TYR A 266 9.77 -18.08 11.02
C TYR A 266 8.36 -17.54 10.72
N LEU A 267 7.77 -16.78 11.64
CA LEU A 267 6.58 -15.96 11.35
C LEU A 267 7.00 -14.89 10.34
N SER A 268 7.01 -15.25 9.06
CA SER A 268 7.23 -14.34 7.95
C SER A 268 6.10 -14.55 6.97
N PHE A 269 5.33 -13.49 6.71
CA PHE A 269 4.32 -13.45 5.66
C PHE A 269 5.00 -13.71 4.31
N ILE A 270 4.94 -14.94 3.81
CA ILE A 270 5.41 -15.26 2.46
C ILE A 270 4.22 -15.07 1.53
N PHE A 271 4.35 -14.16 0.56
CA PHE A 271 3.37 -14.01 -0.51
C PHE A 271 3.85 -14.76 -1.76
N HIS A 272 2.98 -15.59 -2.34
CA HIS A 272 3.20 -16.21 -3.64
C HIS A 272 2.50 -15.42 -4.74
N ILE A 273 3.08 -15.47 -5.95
CA ILE A 273 2.57 -14.81 -7.15
C ILE A 273 1.97 -15.85 -8.10
N HIS A 274 0.74 -15.59 -8.56
CA HIS A 274 0.12 -16.29 -9.66
C HIS A 274 -0.14 -15.32 -10.82
N VAL A 275 0.14 -15.75 -12.05
CA VAL A 275 -0.02 -14.91 -13.24
C VAL A 275 -1.18 -15.44 -14.06
N LEU A 276 -2.22 -14.61 -14.26
CA LEU A 276 -3.39 -14.99 -15.04
C LEU A 276 -3.23 -14.55 -16.49
N SER A 277 -3.24 -15.50 -17.43
CA SER A 277 -3.44 -15.26 -18.86
C SER A 277 -4.88 -15.48 -19.26
N SER A 278 -5.46 -14.51 -19.98
CA SER A 278 -6.70 -14.78 -20.70
C SER A 278 -6.38 -15.72 -21.87
N GLU A 279 -6.63 -17.00 -21.71
CA GLU A 279 -6.67 -17.91 -22.84
C GLU A 279 -7.97 -17.65 -23.62
N TYR A 280 -7.80 -17.17 -24.85
CA TYR A 280 -8.71 -17.24 -25.99
C TYR A 280 -10.23 -17.36 -25.71
N LEU A 281 -10.93 -16.23 -25.68
CA LEU A 281 -12.30 -16.15 -26.22
C LEU A 281 -12.21 -16.18 -27.75
N GLY A 282 -12.01 -17.39 -28.29
CA GLY A 282 -12.01 -17.66 -29.73
C GLY A 282 -12.57 -19.05 -29.97
N GLY A 283 -13.89 -19.17 -29.96
CA GLY A 283 -14.59 -20.43 -30.12
C GLY A 283 -15.94 -20.27 -30.79
N LYS A 284 -15.88 -20.15 -32.12
CA LYS A 284 -16.93 -20.31 -33.15
C LYS A 284 -18.15 -19.39 -33.15
#